data_AF-A0A3A8Q282-F1
#
_entry.id   AF-A0A3A8Q282-F1
#
_cell.length_a   1.000
_cell.length_b   1.000
_cell.length_c   1.000
_cell.angle_alpha   90.00
_cell.angle_beta   90.00
_cell.angle_gamma   90.00
#
_symmetry.space_group_name_H-M   'P 1'
#
loop_
_entity.id
_entity.type
_entity.pdbx_description
1 polymer ?
#
loop_
_entity_poly.entity_id
_entity_poly.type
_entity_poly.pdbx_seq_one_letter_code
_entity_poly.pdbx_strand_id
1 'polypeptide(L)'
;MRGPAGTSRATVVPPAPPSEVSGPPERRAQNSARPHPTRTANTPMSRLRMAVVLELQPQQRRRPQYHSTPGRPKRAQAPFRDLAPIMRIGGHTLPFEQGGRIRPPVVPLPKLTFKPTAPAAKAVAPAPAAPTGHSSVDSFQGTAAARSSSPACPVGTTWTGDQPLSEARNAHRTNTKEQFQAALDSGANWFEGDVRKEINNDTPEMRHDSGHEDGDNLTLHEWLTMGKESGRGLKLDIKEGDQMPAVLDELEKVGIPEERLMLNLSFDDMKKWGAEIRERFPNAILAINPPTDGQVKADDAAKMVALAKELGGPATFVVRHDKLTDEAIQTFLPAGTVSVWGEAKDPVKAGEDLRARGVNGMVDIAGPHGNSWGDKADAVKNWVKTGLDKLF
;
A
#
# COMPACT_ATOMS: atom_id res chain seq x y z
N MET A 1 42.26 -67.77 7.35
CA MET A 1 41.38 -67.45 8.50
C MET A 1 41.49 -65.97 8.84
N ARG A 2 40.44 -65.19 8.57
CA ARG A 2 40.12 -63.85 9.12
C ARG A 2 38.74 -63.52 8.55
N GLY A 3 37.71 -63.59 9.40
CA GLY A 3 36.32 -63.29 9.03
C GLY A 3 36.01 -61.79 9.17
N PRO A 4 35.00 -61.26 8.46
CA PRO A 4 34.58 -59.88 8.60
C PRO A 4 33.59 -59.70 9.75
N ALA A 5 33.76 -58.59 10.49
CA ALA A 5 32.86 -58.13 11.53
C ALA A 5 31.60 -57.50 10.91
N GLY A 6 30.43 -58.04 11.25
CA GLY A 6 29.14 -57.45 10.94
C GLY A 6 28.69 -56.50 12.06
N THR A 7 28.34 -55.27 11.69
CA THR A 7 27.67 -54.30 12.57
C THR A 7 26.17 -54.30 12.27
N SER A 8 25.37 -54.79 13.22
CA SER A 8 23.91 -54.73 13.20
C SER A 8 23.43 -53.32 13.58
N ARG A 9 22.62 -52.70 12.72
CA ARG A 9 21.82 -51.50 13.04
C ARG A 9 20.55 -51.93 13.77
N ALA A 10 20.30 -51.35 14.94
CA ALA A 10 19.04 -51.48 15.66
C ALA A 10 18.02 -50.48 15.11
N THR A 11 16.86 -50.98 14.70
CA THR A 11 15.70 -50.19 14.29
C THR A 11 14.92 -49.78 15.54
N VAL A 12 14.80 -48.48 15.79
CA VAL A 12 13.94 -47.94 16.85
C VAL A 12 12.53 -47.79 16.29
N VAL A 13 11.59 -48.52 16.89
CA VAL A 13 10.14 -48.45 16.60
C VAL A 13 9.53 -47.36 17.50
N PRO A 14 8.78 -46.39 16.96
CA PRO A 14 8.07 -45.42 17.79
C PRO A 14 6.82 -46.02 18.46
N PRO A 15 6.45 -45.58 19.67
CA PRO A 15 5.28 -46.08 20.39
C PRO A 15 3.96 -45.61 19.76
N ALA A 16 2.97 -46.50 19.79
CA ALA A 16 1.61 -46.27 19.30
C ALA A 16 0.85 -45.22 20.15
N PRO A 17 -0.07 -44.45 19.54
CA PRO A 17 -0.93 -43.51 20.28
C PRO A 17 -2.01 -44.25 21.09
N PRO A 18 -2.39 -43.73 22.27
CA PRO A 18 -3.46 -44.32 23.08
C PRO A 18 -4.84 -44.09 22.46
N SER A 19 -5.63 -45.16 22.53
CA SER A 19 -6.96 -45.32 21.95
C SER A 19 -8.05 -44.47 22.61
N GLU A 20 -9.06 -44.17 21.80
CA GLU A 20 -10.31 -43.49 22.09
C GLU A 20 -11.05 -44.07 23.32
N VAL A 21 -11.61 -43.17 24.14
CA VAL A 21 -12.62 -43.49 25.14
C VAL A 21 -13.98 -43.02 24.61
N SER A 22 -14.81 -43.99 24.27
CA SER A 22 -16.23 -43.82 23.97
C SER A 22 -17.04 -43.55 25.23
N GLY A 23 -18.04 -42.66 25.14
CA GLY A 23 -19.10 -42.49 26.13
C GLY A 23 -20.43 -42.09 25.45
N PRO A 24 -21.61 -42.49 25.98
CA PRO A 24 -22.78 -42.82 25.16
C PRO A 24 -23.97 -41.83 25.39
N PRO A 25 -25.24 -42.11 25.03
CA PRO A 25 -25.97 -41.33 24.02
C PRO A 25 -27.26 -40.63 24.53
N GLU A 26 -27.90 -39.90 23.62
CA GLU A 26 -29.34 -39.53 23.55
C GLU A 26 -30.02 -38.88 24.77
N ARG A 27 -30.55 -37.65 24.56
CA ARG A 27 -31.96 -37.35 24.86
C ARG A 27 -32.58 -36.42 23.81
N ARG A 28 -33.56 -36.99 23.11
CA ARG A 28 -34.56 -36.33 22.28
C ARG A 28 -35.75 -35.98 23.17
N ALA A 29 -36.22 -34.73 23.13
CA ALA A 29 -37.56 -34.38 23.61
C ALA A 29 -38.17 -33.31 22.68
N GLN A 30 -39.31 -33.68 22.10
CA GLN A 30 -40.23 -32.84 21.34
C GLN A 30 -41.13 -32.05 22.29
N ASN A 31 -41.95 -31.15 21.71
CA ASN A 31 -43.15 -30.48 22.24
C ASN A 31 -42.90 -29.16 23.00
N SER A 32 -43.62 -28.04 22.83
CA SER A 32 -44.86 -27.75 22.09
C SER A 32 -45.10 -26.22 22.03
N ALA A 33 -45.91 -25.81 21.05
CA ALA A 33 -46.93 -24.74 21.09
C ALA A 33 -46.53 -23.25 21.29
N ARG A 34 -46.83 -22.46 20.25
CA ARG A 34 -47.21 -21.02 20.33
C ARG A 34 -48.49 -20.85 21.16
N PRO A 35 -48.70 -19.65 21.75
CA PRO A 35 -49.71 -18.76 21.15
C PRO A 35 -49.34 -17.27 21.12
N HIS A 36 -49.82 -16.56 20.10
CA HIS A 36 -50.10 -15.11 20.09
C HIS A 36 -51.57 -14.89 20.53
N PRO A 37 -52.09 -13.65 20.61
CA PRO A 37 -51.61 -12.45 21.29
C PRO A 37 -52.71 -11.88 22.22
N THR A 38 -52.39 -10.98 23.15
CA THR A 38 -53.40 -10.17 23.86
C THR A 38 -53.16 -8.68 23.68
N ARG A 39 -54.25 -8.00 23.33
CA ARG A 39 -54.44 -6.59 23.04
C ARG A 39 -55.40 -6.04 24.10
N THR A 40 -55.00 -4.98 24.82
CA THR A 40 -55.86 -4.06 25.62
C THR A 40 -55.03 -2.77 25.78
N ALA A 41 -55.30 -1.63 25.13
CA ALA A 41 -56.41 -0.67 25.21
C ALA A 41 -56.44 0.21 26.49
N ASN A 42 -56.11 1.50 26.28
CA ASN A 42 -56.60 2.76 26.92
C ASN A 42 -56.24 3.01 28.41
N THR A 43 -55.91 4.20 28.93
CA THR A 43 -56.30 5.63 28.69
C THR A 43 -55.40 6.56 29.61
N PRO A 44 -55.57 7.90 29.79
CA PRO A 44 -55.28 9.07 28.93
C PRO A 44 -54.38 10.20 29.57
N MET A 45 -54.17 11.28 28.78
CA MET A 45 -53.89 12.70 29.14
C MET A 45 -52.50 13.01 29.76
N SER A 46 -51.71 13.96 29.25
CA SER A 46 -52.09 15.37 29.06
C SER A 46 -51.23 16.10 28.02
N ARG A 47 -51.86 17.13 27.45
CA ARG A 47 -51.36 18.09 26.47
C ARG A 47 -50.19 18.93 27.02
N LEU A 48 -49.19 19.21 26.17
CA LEU A 48 -48.65 20.56 26.05
C LEU A 48 -48.30 20.84 24.58
N ARG A 49 -48.93 21.89 24.05
CA ARG A 49 -48.66 22.46 22.72
C ARG A 49 -47.49 23.43 22.85
N MET A 50 -46.49 23.34 21.99
CA MET A 50 -45.87 24.52 21.39
C MET A 50 -45.52 24.19 19.94
N ALA A 51 -46.23 24.85 19.03
CA ALA A 51 -45.90 24.90 17.62
C ALA A 51 -44.89 26.03 17.41
N VAL A 52 -43.75 25.74 16.81
CA VAL A 52 -42.95 26.72 16.08
C VAL A 52 -42.89 26.20 14.64
N VAL A 53 -43.72 26.80 13.80
CA VAL A 53 -43.66 26.66 12.35
C VAL A 53 -42.62 27.67 11.88
N LEU A 54 -41.44 27.19 11.49
CA LEU A 54 -40.48 27.98 10.72
C LEU A 54 -40.56 27.51 9.27
N GLU A 55 -41.37 28.23 8.51
CA GLU A 55 -41.52 28.13 7.07
C GLU A 55 -40.27 28.74 6.42
N LEU A 56 -39.35 27.90 5.97
CA LEU A 56 -38.18 28.32 5.20
C LEU A 56 -38.56 28.47 3.72
N GLN A 57 -38.71 29.72 3.28
CA GLN A 57 -38.77 30.08 1.87
C GLN A 57 -37.46 29.71 1.15
N PRO A 58 -37.51 29.26 -0.11
CA PRO A 58 -36.31 29.08 -0.92
C PRO A 58 -35.76 30.44 -1.34
N GLN A 59 -34.68 30.87 -0.67
CA GLN A 59 -33.83 31.98 -1.12
C GLN A 59 -33.15 31.60 -2.45
N GLN A 60 -33.61 32.25 -3.52
CA GLN A 60 -32.92 32.26 -4.81
C GLN A 60 -31.54 32.89 -4.64
N ARG A 61 -30.48 32.07 -4.73
CA ARG A 61 -29.11 32.58 -4.81
C ARG A 61 -28.90 33.28 -6.15
N ARG A 62 -28.84 34.62 -6.09
CA ARG A 62 -28.34 35.48 -7.15
C ARG A 62 -26.87 35.14 -7.42
N ARG A 63 -26.55 34.88 -8.69
CA ARG A 63 -25.18 34.78 -9.21
C ARG A 63 -24.47 36.14 -9.06
N PRO A 64 -23.19 36.18 -8.67
CA PRO A 64 -22.40 37.41 -8.77
C PRO A 64 -22.14 37.74 -10.25
N GLN A 65 -22.54 38.94 -10.65
CA GLN A 65 -22.17 39.56 -11.92
C GLN A 65 -20.71 40.03 -11.84
N TYR A 66 -19.85 39.50 -12.70
CA TYR A 66 -18.55 40.08 -12.97
C TYR A 66 -18.72 41.30 -13.89
N HIS A 67 -18.20 42.44 -13.45
CA HIS A 67 -18.04 43.63 -14.28
C HIS A 67 -16.90 43.41 -15.28
N SER A 68 -17.26 43.27 -16.55
CA SER A 68 -16.32 43.36 -17.68
C SER A 68 -16.17 44.82 -18.11
N THR A 69 -14.95 45.34 -18.11
CA THR A 69 -14.58 46.61 -18.79
C THR A 69 -14.16 46.33 -20.24
N PRO A 70 -14.27 47.32 -21.15
CA PRO A 70 -14.43 47.08 -22.58
C PRO A 70 -13.15 47.24 -23.41
N GLY A 71 -13.10 46.52 -24.53
CA GLY A 71 -12.66 47.09 -25.81
C GLY A 71 -11.34 46.59 -26.40
N ARG A 72 -11.43 45.69 -27.40
CA ARG A 72 -10.78 45.87 -28.71
C ARG A 72 -11.37 44.93 -29.77
N PRO A 73 -11.34 45.31 -31.07
CA PRO A 73 -12.37 44.92 -32.03
C PRO A 73 -12.09 43.61 -32.77
N LYS A 74 -13.21 43.00 -33.17
CA LYS A 74 -13.35 41.82 -34.04
C LYS A 74 -12.75 42.08 -35.43
N ARG A 75 -11.98 41.12 -35.93
CA ARG A 75 -11.78 40.91 -37.37
C ARG A 75 -12.51 39.64 -37.79
N ALA A 76 -13.29 39.77 -38.85
CA ALA A 76 -14.17 38.78 -39.42
C ALA A 76 -13.40 37.61 -40.06
N GLN A 77 -13.94 36.40 -39.90
CA GLN A 77 -13.63 35.24 -40.73
C GLN A 77 -14.64 35.15 -41.88
N ALA A 78 -14.12 34.91 -43.07
CA ALA A 78 -14.81 34.33 -44.23
C ALA A 78 -13.73 33.68 -45.15
N PRO A 79 -14.06 32.76 -46.08
CA PRO A 79 -13.47 31.43 -46.13
C PRO A 79 -12.68 31.11 -47.42
N PHE A 80 -11.75 30.15 -47.38
CA PHE A 80 -11.10 29.47 -48.53
C PHE A 80 -10.70 28.06 -48.06
N ARG A 81 -11.21 26.93 -48.56
CA ARG A 81 -11.05 26.25 -49.88
C ARG A 81 -9.59 25.98 -50.31
N ASP A 82 -9.30 24.68 -50.41
CA ASP A 82 -8.31 23.91 -51.17
C ASP A 82 -7.17 24.64 -51.89
N LEU A 83 -5.94 24.16 -51.68
CA LEU A 83 -5.03 23.60 -52.71
C LEU A 83 -3.66 23.23 -52.11
N ALA A 84 -3.09 22.14 -52.61
CA ALA A 84 -1.78 21.57 -52.22
C ALA A 84 -0.57 22.43 -52.61
N PRO A 85 0.63 22.16 -52.07
CA PRO A 85 1.87 22.45 -52.77
C PRO A 85 2.52 21.18 -53.33
N ILE A 86 2.68 21.22 -54.66
CA ILE A 86 3.66 20.48 -55.43
C ILE A 86 5.06 20.91 -54.98
N MET A 87 5.93 19.96 -54.66
CA MET A 87 7.38 20.18 -54.72
C MET A 87 8.01 19.07 -55.57
N ARG A 88 8.47 19.47 -56.76
CA ARG A 88 9.35 18.69 -57.65
C ARG A 88 10.79 18.85 -57.17
N ILE A 89 11.50 17.74 -56.97
CA ILE A 89 12.96 17.64 -57.12
C ILE A 89 13.26 16.28 -57.79
N GLY A 90 14.24 16.25 -58.69
CA GLY A 90 14.52 15.24 -59.72
C GLY A 90 14.63 13.79 -59.25
N GLY A 91 14.43 12.78 -60.09
CA GLY A 91 14.87 12.71 -61.48
C GLY A 91 16.23 12.03 -61.54
N HIS A 92 16.32 10.74 -61.18
CA HIS A 92 17.30 9.78 -61.70
C HIS A 92 16.84 8.35 -61.36
N THR A 93 16.56 7.58 -62.40
CA THR A 93 16.30 6.15 -62.40
C THR A 93 17.63 5.41 -62.45
N LEU A 94 17.84 4.43 -61.58
CA LEU A 94 18.82 3.35 -61.80
C LEU A 94 18.25 1.99 -61.37
N PRO A 95 18.65 0.91 -62.06
CA PRO A 95 17.92 -0.37 -62.07
C PRO A 95 18.20 -1.23 -60.84
N PHE A 96 17.17 -2.01 -60.49
CA PHE A 96 17.20 -3.06 -59.49
C PHE A 96 17.84 -4.30 -60.10
N GLU A 97 19.02 -4.69 -59.62
CA GLU A 97 19.60 -6.02 -59.84
C GLU A 97 19.94 -6.71 -58.52
N GLN A 98 20.01 -8.03 -58.63
CA GLN A 98 19.91 -9.06 -57.61
C GLN A 98 21.09 -9.15 -56.64
N GLY A 99 20.80 -9.65 -55.44
CA GLY A 99 21.62 -10.68 -54.79
C GLY A 99 22.86 -10.22 -54.02
N GLY A 100 22.81 -10.34 -52.70
CA GLY A 100 24.03 -10.33 -51.88
C GLY A 100 23.77 -10.21 -50.39
N ARG A 101 23.76 -11.35 -49.67
CA ARG A 101 23.91 -11.37 -48.20
C ARG A 101 25.29 -10.82 -47.86
N ILE A 102 25.36 -9.63 -47.27
CA ILE A 102 26.58 -9.13 -46.62
C ILE A 102 26.39 -9.30 -45.11
N ARG A 103 27.22 -10.17 -44.51
CA ARG A 103 27.38 -10.25 -43.06
C ARG A 103 28.23 -9.06 -42.60
N PRO A 104 27.93 -8.44 -41.45
CA PRO A 104 28.78 -7.39 -40.90
C PRO A 104 30.14 -7.95 -40.46
N PRO A 105 31.24 -7.18 -40.58
CA PRO A 105 32.56 -7.61 -40.16
C PRO A 105 32.64 -7.68 -38.63
N VAL A 106 33.13 -8.80 -38.12
CA VAL A 106 33.50 -8.98 -36.71
C VAL A 106 34.78 -8.20 -36.45
N VAL A 107 34.68 -7.15 -35.64
CA VAL A 107 35.84 -6.41 -35.12
C VAL A 107 36.39 -7.18 -33.92
N PRO A 108 37.68 -7.56 -33.87
CA PRO A 108 38.26 -8.19 -32.70
C PRO A 108 38.46 -7.16 -31.58
N LEU A 109 37.87 -7.43 -30.42
CA LEU A 109 38.13 -6.70 -29.17
C LEU A 109 39.59 -6.88 -28.72
N PRO A 110 40.27 -5.82 -28.26
CA PRO A 110 41.63 -5.93 -27.74
C PRO A 110 41.66 -6.71 -26.42
N LYS A 111 42.59 -7.66 -26.31
CA LYS A 111 42.88 -8.43 -25.10
C LYS A 111 43.48 -7.51 -24.02
N LEU A 112 42.73 -7.25 -22.96
CA LEU A 112 43.24 -6.65 -21.73
C LEU A 112 44.21 -7.64 -21.05
N THR A 113 45.48 -7.26 -20.99
CA THR A 113 46.51 -7.94 -20.19
C THR A 113 46.57 -7.27 -18.83
N PHE A 114 46.04 -7.92 -17.80
CA PHE A 114 46.23 -7.48 -16.42
C PHE A 114 47.62 -7.89 -15.93
N LYS A 115 48.46 -6.88 -15.69
CA LYS A 115 49.73 -7.02 -14.98
C LYS A 115 49.45 -6.81 -13.48
N PRO A 116 49.80 -7.74 -12.59
CA PRO A 116 49.58 -7.55 -11.16
C PRO A 116 50.61 -6.55 -10.60
N THR A 117 50.12 -5.44 -10.05
CA THR A 117 50.93 -4.43 -9.37
C THR A 117 51.14 -4.82 -7.90
N ALA A 118 52.39 -4.75 -7.45
CA ALA A 118 52.82 -5.00 -6.07
C ALA A 118 52.23 -4.00 -5.06
N PRO A 119 52.13 -4.35 -3.76
CA PRO A 119 51.46 -3.52 -2.76
C PRO A 119 52.30 -2.29 -2.39
N ALA A 120 51.70 -1.10 -2.55
CA ALA A 120 52.30 0.16 -2.13
C ALA A 120 52.07 0.41 -0.63
N ALA A 121 53.10 0.95 0.01
CA ALA A 121 53.21 1.24 1.43
C ALA A 121 52.22 2.32 1.92
N LYS A 122 51.88 2.23 3.20
CA LYS A 122 51.08 3.20 3.98
C LYS A 122 51.65 4.61 3.88
N ALA A 123 50.83 5.55 3.40
CA ALA A 123 51.00 6.98 3.64
C ALA A 123 49.95 7.47 4.63
N VAL A 124 50.39 8.21 5.63
CA VAL A 124 49.59 8.86 6.68
C VAL A 124 48.94 10.12 6.07
N ALA A 125 47.62 10.25 6.18
CA ALA A 125 46.88 11.44 5.74
C ALA A 125 46.87 12.53 6.84
N PRO A 126 46.95 13.82 6.48
CA PRO A 126 46.78 14.93 7.41
C PRO A 126 45.29 15.17 7.75
N ALA A 127 45.05 15.74 8.93
CA ALA A 127 43.73 16.02 9.49
C ALA A 127 42.90 16.99 8.64
N PRO A 128 41.58 16.77 8.48
CA PRO A 128 40.70 17.70 7.77
C PRO A 128 40.28 18.87 8.67
N ALA A 129 40.32 20.07 8.09
CA ALA A 129 39.76 21.29 8.64
C ALA A 129 38.21 21.23 8.66
N ALA A 130 37.62 21.90 9.64
CA ALA A 130 36.19 21.92 9.92
C ALA A 130 35.36 22.59 8.82
N PRO A 131 34.22 22.02 8.40
CA PRO A 131 33.20 22.74 7.66
C PRO A 131 32.30 23.54 8.61
N THR A 132 32.26 24.85 8.39
CA THR A 132 31.23 25.76 8.92
C THR A 132 29.97 25.67 8.05
N GLY A 133 28.89 25.13 8.59
CA GLY A 133 27.58 25.10 7.93
C GLY A 133 26.57 24.33 8.76
N HIS A 134 25.62 25.05 9.36
CA HIS A 134 24.63 24.53 10.28
C HIS A 134 23.64 23.55 9.60
N SER A 135 23.63 22.31 10.06
CA SER A 135 22.44 21.46 10.10
C SER A 135 22.33 20.94 11.54
N SER A 136 21.24 21.32 12.22
CA SER A 136 20.98 20.94 13.59
C SER A 136 20.63 19.46 13.62
N VAL A 137 21.62 18.62 13.88
CA VAL A 137 21.42 17.22 14.27
C VAL A 137 20.82 17.21 15.68
N ASP A 138 19.49 17.32 15.76
CA ASP A 138 18.77 16.86 16.96
C ASP A 138 18.90 15.34 17.01
N SER A 139 19.95 14.92 17.71
CA SER A 139 20.10 13.53 18.12
C SER A 139 18.88 13.17 18.96
N PHE A 140 18.06 12.25 18.46
CA PHE A 140 17.01 11.60 19.25
C PHE A 140 17.67 10.87 20.42
N GLN A 141 17.89 11.59 21.53
CA GLN A 141 18.17 10.99 22.81
C GLN A 141 16.85 10.45 23.33
N GLY A 142 16.63 9.15 23.15
CA GLY A 142 15.65 8.40 23.92
C GLY A 142 15.92 8.66 25.40
N THR A 143 15.13 9.53 26.00
CA THR A 143 15.23 9.85 27.42
C THR A 143 14.75 8.63 28.20
N ALA A 144 15.69 7.95 28.86
CA ALA A 144 15.37 7.03 29.95
C ALA A 144 14.80 7.85 31.11
N ALA A 145 13.48 8.08 31.12
CA ALA A 145 12.79 8.77 32.19
C ALA A 145 11.61 7.96 32.72
N ALA A 146 11.72 7.67 34.02
CA ALA A 146 10.65 7.45 34.99
C ALA A 146 9.64 6.32 34.73
N ARG A 147 9.70 5.31 35.61
CA ARG A 147 8.56 4.45 35.96
C ARG A 147 7.41 5.32 36.45
N SER A 148 6.58 5.79 35.53
CA SER A 148 5.29 6.40 35.77
C SER A 148 4.35 5.75 34.79
N SER A 149 3.30 5.12 35.31
CA SER A 149 2.28 4.34 34.62
C SER A 149 1.92 4.87 33.23
N SER A 150 2.62 4.38 32.20
CA SER A 150 2.17 4.48 30.82
C SER A 150 0.85 3.72 30.70
N PRO A 151 -0.16 4.26 29.98
CA PRO A 151 -1.25 3.42 29.52
C PRO A 151 -0.60 2.25 28.77
N ALA A 152 -0.92 1.02 29.17
CA ALA A 152 -0.40 -0.18 28.53
C ALA A 152 -0.52 -0.03 27.02
N CYS A 153 0.55 -0.32 26.27
CA CYS A 153 0.47 -0.47 24.82
C CYS A 153 -0.79 -1.28 24.50
N PRO A 154 -1.65 -0.84 23.56
CA PRO A 154 -2.84 -1.60 23.20
C PRO A 154 -2.42 -3.03 22.89
N VAL A 155 -3.00 -3.99 23.61
CA VAL A 155 -2.73 -5.42 23.43
C VAL A 155 -2.96 -5.77 21.95
N GLY A 156 -1.95 -6.32 21.28
CA GLY A 156 -2.08 -6.89 19.92
C GLY A 156 -1.82 -5.96 18.73
N THR A 157 -0.84 -5.04 18.80
CA THR A 157 -0.44 -4.20 17.66
C THR A 157 0.78 -4.73 16.88
N THR A 158 1.54 -5.67 17.45
CA THR A 158 2.66 -6.33 16.76
C THR A 158 2.15 -7.22 15.63
N TRP A 159 2.78 -7.09 14.45
CA TRP A 159 2.47 -7.94 13.31
C TRP A 159 3.40 -9.15 13.26
N THR A 160 2.83 -10.31 12.97
CA THR A 160 3.55 -11.56 12.76
C THR A 160 3.07 -12.18 11.45
N GLY A 161 3.98 -12.85 10.72
CA GLY A 161 3.68 -13.38 9.37
C GLY A 161 2.59 -14.44 9.29
N ASP A 162 2.16 -14.98 10.42
CA ASP A 162 1.05 -15.93 10.55
C ASP A 162 -0.33 -15.26 10.70
N GLN A 163 -0.38 -13.95 10.97
CA GLN A 163 -1.63 -13.20 11.02
C GLN A 163 -2.21 -13.04 9.61
N PRO A 164 -3.51 -13.33 9.41
CA PRO A 164 -4.13 -13.15 8.11
C PRO A 164 -4.26 -11.66 7.78
N LEU A 165 -3.99 -11.28 6.52
CA LEU A 165 -4.04 -9.87 6.09
C LEU A 165 -5.43 -9.23 6.26
N SER A 166 -6.50 -10.02 6.36
CA SER A 166 -7.84 -9.56 6.72
C SER A 166 -7.95 -8.88 8.10
N GLU A 167 -6.99 -9.14 9.00
CA GLU A 167 -6.88 -8.53 10.33
C GLU A 167 -5.97 -7.29 10.36
N ALA A 168 -5.40 -6.92 9.21
CA ALA A 168 -4.59 -5.72 9.09
C ALA A 168 -5.45 -4.46 9.32
N ARG A 169 -4.99 -3.62 10.24
CA ARG A 169 -5.48 -2.28 10.56
C ARG A 169 -4.38 -1.30 10.16
N ASN A 170 -4.54 -0.75 8.97
CA ASN A 170 -3.53 0.06 8.32
C ASN A 170 -3.47 1.47 8.88
N ALA A 171 -2.24 1.96 9.05
CA ALA A 171 -1.98 3.36 9.28
C ALA A 171 -1.50 4.09 8.00
N HIS A 172 -2.42 4.51 7.11
CA HIS A 172 -2.19 5.33 5.92
C HIS A 172 -1.66 6.76 6.18
N ARG A 173 -0.64 7.18 5.43
CA ARG A 173 -0.02 8.53 5.48
C ARG A 173 0.78 8.74 6.74
N THR A 174 1.68 7.83 7.03
CA THR A 174 2.67 8.01 8.11
C THR A 174 3.91 8.74 7.61
N ASN A 175 3.73 9.75 6.76
CA ASN A 175 4.82 10.37 5.99
C ASN A 175 5.59 11.41 6.80
N THR A 176 4.92 12.11 7.72
CA THR A 176 5.56 13.07 8.62
C THR A 176 5.80 12.49 10.01
N LYS A 177 6.71 13.12 10.78
CA LYS A 177 6.97 12.75 12.19
C LYS A 177 5.69 12.75 13.03
N GLU A 178 4.84 13.76 12.87
CA GLU A 178 3.59 13.91 13.61
C GLU A 178 2.59 12.82 13.25
N GLN A 179 2.47 12.50 11.96
CA GLN A 179 1.57 11.45 11.48
C GLN A 179 2.02 10.07 11.95
N PHE A 180 3.32 9.79 11.88
CA PHE A 180 3.89 8.53 12.35
C PHE A 180 3.69 8.38 13.87
N GLN A 181 3.92 9.44 14.65
CA GLN A 181 3.67 9.42 16.09
C GLN A 181 2.20 9.17 16.40
N ALA A 182 1.27 9.83 15.71
CA ALA A 182 -0.15 9.58 15.86
C ALA A 182 -0.53 8.12 15.52
N ALA A 183 0.14 7.51 14.55
CA ALA A 183 -0.05 6.10 14.21
C ALA A 183 0.48 5.17 15.30
N LEU A 184 1.64 5.46 15.91
CA LEU A 184 2.18 4.72 17.06
C LEU A 184 1.20 4.72 18.24
N ASP A 185 0.55 5.86 18.49
CA ASP A 185 -0.42 6.02 19.58
C ASP A 185 -1.81 5.39 19.25
N SER A 186 -1.98 4.85 18.05
CA SER A 186 -3.21 4.19 17.61
C SER A 186 -3.18 2.66 17.79
N GLY A 187 -4.33 2.01 17.57
CA GLY A 187 -4.46 0.55 17.52
C GLY A 187 -4.07 -0.10 16.18
N ALA A 188 -3.48 0.65 15.25
CA ALA A 188 -3.01 0.12 13.97
C ALA A 188 -1.92 -0.95 14.18
N ASN A 189 -1.88 -1.97 13.32
CA ASN A 189 -0.84 -3.01 13.32
C ASN A 189 -0.04 -3.02 12.01
N TRP A 190 -0.37 -2.12 11.07
CA TRP A 190 0.40 -1.82 9.87
C TRP A 190 0.60 -0.31 9.75
N PHE A 191 1.74 0.11 9.23
CA PHE A 191 2.01 1.49 8.84
C PHE A 191 2.25 1.56 7.34
N GLU A 192 1.60 2.51 6.68
CA GLU A 192 1.79 2.79 5.27
C GLU A 192 2.41 4.17 5.08
N GLY A 193 3.48 4.20 4.30
CA GLY A 193 4.15 5.41 3.88
C GLY A 193 4.38 5.41 2.37
N ASP A 194 4.24 6.59 1.78
CA ASP A 194 4.40 6.81 0.35
C ASP A 194 5.86 7.18 0.06
N VAL A 195 6.52 6.46 -0.83
CA VAL A 195 7.92 6.75 -1.17
C VAL A 195 7.99 7.53 -2.48
N ARG A 196 8.65 8.68 -2.41
CA ARG A 196 8.99 9.53 -3.55
C ARG A 196 10.45 9.93 -3.51
N LYS A 197 10.93 10.46 -4.63
CA LYS A 197 12.16 11.24 -4.66
C LYS A 197 11.96 12.57 -3.93
N GLU A 198 12.96 12.95 -3.15
CA GLU A 198 13.03 14.25 -2.50
C GLU A 198 12.99 15.38 -3.53
N ILE A 199 12.27 16.47 -3.23
CA ILE A 199 12.04 17.57 -4.20
C ILE A 199 13.35 18.20 -4.69
N ASN A 200 14.40 18.22 -3.86
CA ASN A 200 15.66 18.89 -4.14
C ASN A 200 16.88 17.95 -4.12
N ASN A 201 16.67 16.63 -4.07
CA ASN A 201 17.74 15.65 -3.96
C ASN A 201 17.36 14.34 -4.66
N ASP A 202 18.35 13.47 -4.87
CA ASP A 202 18.16 12.14 -5.48
C ASP A 202 17.93 11.04 -4.43
N THR A 203 17.51 11.40 -3.22
CA THR A 203 17.26 10.49 -2.10
C THR A 203 15.76 10.21 -1.92
N PRO A 204 15.37 9.00 -1.47
CA PRO A 204 13.99 8.71 -1.12
C PRO A 204 13.53 9.46 0.14
N GLU A 205 12.34 10.03 0.08
CA GLU A 205 11.62 10.64 1.21
C GLU A 205 10.20 10.06 1.33
N MET A 206 9.63 10.17 2.52
CA MET A 206 8.24 9.79 2.78
C MET A 206 7.32 10.96 2.42
N ARG A 207 6.49 10.79 1.40
CA ARG A 207 5.62 11.84 0.87
C ARG A 207 4.57 11.28 -0.12
N HIS A 208 3.31 11.61 0.11
CA HIS A 208 2.20 11.28 -0.78
C HIS A 208 2.10 12.25 -1.97
N ASP A 209 2.14 13.56 -1.72
CA ASP A 209 1.90 14.60 -2.73
C ASP A 209 3.16 14.94 -3.54
N SER A 210 2.99 15.51 -4.74
CA SER A 210 4.12 15.93 -5.59
C SER A 210 4.74 17.26 -5.17
N GLY A 211 4.09 18.02 -4.28
CA GLY A 211 4.64 19.20 -3.61
C GLY A 211 5.05 18.90 -2.17
N HIS A 212 5.50 19.91 -1.41
CA HIS A 212 5.74 19.75 0.03
C HIS A 212 4.43 19.44 0.77
N GLU A 213 4.50 18.56 1.75
CA GLU A 213 3.39 18.29 2.67
C GLU A 213 3.48 19.19 3.90
N ASP A 214 2.34 19.38 4.57
CA ASP A 214 2.29 20.06 5.85
C ASP A 214 2.89 19.17 6.94
N GLY A 215 4.12 19.47 7.36
CA GLY A 215 4.82 18.76 8.44
C GLY A 215 6.29 18.54 8.12
N ASP A 216 6.97 17.81 8.99
CA ASP A 216 8.36 17.39 8.78
C ASP A 216 8.38 15.99 8.16
N ASN A 217 8.56 15.94 6.83
CA ASN A 217 8.65 14.69 6.08
C ASN A 217 9.78 13.83 6.62
N LEU A 218 9.49 12.56 6.85
CA LEU A 218 10.51 11.60 7.24
C LEU A 218 11.38 11.26 6.03
N THR A 219 12.68 11.10 6.25
CA THR A 219 13.49 10.32 5.31
C THR A 219 13.04 8.86 5.33
N LEU A 220 13.29 8.11 4.24
CA LEU A 220 12.99 6.68 4.23
C LEU A 220 13.69 5.93 5.38
N HIS A 221 14.94 6.30 5.70
CA HIS A 221 15.70 5.67 6.78
C HIS A 221 15.06 5.87 8.15
N GLU A 222 14.63 7.10 8.47
CA GLU A 222 13.95 7.40 9.74
C GLU A 222 12.64 6.61 9.84
N TRP A 223 11.82 6.63 8.78
CA TRP A 223 10.54 5.92 8.75
C TRP A 223 10.71 4.41 8.96
N LEU A 224 11.66 3.79 8.25
CA LEU A 224 11.95 2.35 8.39
C LEU A 224 12.48 2.00 9.77
N THR A 225 13.33 2.85 10.36
CA THR A 225 13.88 2.64 11.70
C THR A 225 12.78 2.70 12.75
N MET A 226 11.93 3.73 12.71
CA MET A 226 10.77 3.86 13.60
C MET A 226 9.80 2.67 13.42
N GLY A 227 9.55 2.27 12.17
CA GLY A 227 8.72 1.12 11.83
C GLY A 227 9.26 -0.19 12.38
N LYS A 228 10.57 -0.43 12.24
CA LYS A 228 11.25 -1.60 12.80
C LYS A 228 11.05 -1.69 14.30
N GLU A 229 11.34 -0.61 15.02
CA GLU A 229 11.23 -0.50 16.49
C GLU A 229 9.82 -0.71 17.00
N SER A 230 8.80 -0.31 16.23
CA SER A 230 7.39 -0.48 16.61
C SER A 230 6.89 -1.93 16.67
N GLY A 231 7.57 -2.86 16.00
CA GLY A 231 7.11 -4.25 15.84
C GLY A 231 5.92 -4.44 14.89
N ARG A 232 5.45 -3.39 14.21
CA ARG A 232 4.28 -3.43 13.30
C ARG A 232 4.65 -3.80 11.85
N GLY A 233 3.67 -4.16 11.03
CA GLY A 233 3.87 -4.34 9.60
C GLY A 233 4.13 -3.00 8.91
N LEU A 234 4.91 -2.99 7.84
CA LEU A 234 5.31 -1.81 7.08
C LEU A 234 4.97 -2.00 5.60
N LYS A 235 4.11 -1.12 5.09
CA LYS A 235 3.72 -1.06 3.68
C LYS A 235 4.36 0.17 3.05
N LEU A 236 5.19 -0.02 2.04
CA LEU A 236 5.74 1.08 1.25
C LEU A 236 4.95 1.21 -0.05
N ASP A 237 4.30 2.35 -0.26
CA ASP A 237 3.64 2.67 -1.52
C ASP A 237 4.60 3.45 -2.43
N ILE A 238 5.18 2.76 -3.41
CA ILE A 238 6.22 3.32 -4.27
C ILE A 238 5.57 4.13 -5.38
N LYS A 239 5.65 5.47 -5.27
CA LYS A 239 5.06 6.37 -6.26
C LYS A 239 5.97 6.58 -7.48
N GLU A 240 7.28 6.39 -7.29
CA GLU A 240 8.30 6.67 -8.28
C GLU A 240 9.25 5.48 -8.38
N GLY A 241 9.00 4.60 -9.34
CA GLY A 241 9.70 3.31 -9.48
C GLY A 241 11.19 3.40 -9.83
N ASP A 242 11.72 4.58 -10.12
CA ASP A 242 13.17 4.80 -10.27
C ASP A 242 13.90 4.87 -8.92
N GLN A 243 13.19 5.09 -7.82
CA GLN A 243 13.73 5.06 -6.46
C GLN A 243 13.96 3.63 -5.93
N MET A 244 13.46 2.60 -6.62
CA MET A 244 13.50 1.22 -6.14
C MET A 244 14.88 0.71 -5.72
N PRO A 245 15.98 0.95 -6.45
CA PRO A 245 17.31 0.53 -6.00
C PRO A 245 17.65 1.07 -4.61
N ALA A 246 17.44 2.37 -4.38
CA ALA A 246 17.71 3.00 -3.09
C ALA A 246 16.77 2.48 -1.99
N VAL A 247 15.51 2.19 -2.32
CA VAL A 247 14.56 1.59 -1.37
C VAL A 247 15.00 0.20 -0.91
N LEU A 248 15.39 -0.67 -1.86
CA LEU A 248 15.82 -2.03 -1.53
C LEU A 248 17.11 -2.04 -0.72
N ASP A 249 18.07 -1.18 -1.05
CA ASP A 249 19.32 -1.01 -0.30
C ASP A 249 19.05 -0.54 1.15
N GLU A 250 18.12 0.39 1.33
CA GLU A 250 17.77 0.88 2.66
C GLU A 250 16.99 -0.17 3.48
N LEU A 251 16.12 -0.96 2.85
CA LEU A 251 15.44 -2.08 3.51
C LEU A 251 16.42 -3.15 4.03
N GLU A 252 17.41 -3.54 3.24
CA GLU A 252 18.46 -4.47 3.67
C GLU A 252 19.30 -3.90 4.79
N LYS A 253 19.68 -2.62 4.66
CA LYS A 253 20.49 -1.91 5.67
C LYS A 253 19.76 -1.81 7.01
N VAL A 254 18.46 -1.49 7.00
CA VAL A 254 17.67 -1.41 8.24
C VAL A 254 17.37 -2.81 8.79
N GLY A 255 17.17 -3.81 7.93
CA GLY A 255 16.98 -5.21 8.34
C GLY A 255 15.67 -5.41 9.10
N ILE A 256 14.54 -5.09 8.46
CA ILE A 256 13.19 -5.41 8.94
C ILE A 256 12.86 -6.86 8.56
N PRO A 257 12.22 -7.65 9.44
CA PRO A 257 11.76 -8.98 9.08
C PRO A 257 10.84 -8.96 7.85
N GLU A 258 11.12 -9.80 6.86
CA GLU A 258 10.46 -9.78 5.56
C GLU A 258 8.95 -9.99 5.65
N GLU A 259 8.48 -10.83 6.58
CA GLU A 259 7.07 -11.11 6.81
C GLU A 259 6.29 -9.90 7.36
N ARG A 260 7.00 -8.84 7.76
CA ARG A 260 6.44 -7.54 8.14
C ARG A 260 6.52 -6.52 6.99
N LEU A 261 7.03 -6.88 5.82
CA LEU A 261 7.17 -5.96 4.69
C LEU A 261 6.08 -6.22 3.65
N MET A 262 5.50 -5.13 3.15
CA MET A 262 4.66 -5.11 1.97
C MET A 262 5.16 -4.02 1.01
N LEU A 263 5.46 -4.39 -0.22
CA LEU A 263 5.87 -3.42 -1.25
C LEU A 263 4.73 -3.27 -2.25
N ASN A 264 4.13 -2.08 -2.27
CA ASN A 264 3.04 -1.73 -3.17
C ASN A 264 3.57 -0.95 -4.37
N LEU A 265 3.34 -1.48 -5.57
CA LEU A 265 3.83 -0.90 -6.82
C LEU A 265 2.75 -0.88 -7.89
N SER A 266 2.92 0.03 -8.86
CA SER A 266 2.21 -0.04 -10.13
C SER A 266 2.46 -1.40 -10.82
N PHE A 267 1.55 -1.80 -11.74
CA PHE A 267 1.71 -3.06 -12.46
C PHE A 267 3.02 -3.12 -13.26
N ASP A 268 3.40 -2.02 -13.92
CA ASP A 268 4.62 -1.97 -14.73
C ASP A 268 5.89 -1.95 -13.88
N ASP A 269 5.87 -1.24 -12.74
CA ASP A 269 7.00 -1.28 -11.81
C ASP A 269 7.16 -2.64 -11.16
N MET A 270 6.05 -3.33 -10.83
CA MET A 270 6.09 -4.70 -10.33
C MET A 270 6.67 -5.67 -11.36
N LYS A 271 6.37 -5.50 -12.66
CA LYS A 271 7.01 -6.29 -13.72
C LYS A 271 8.52 -6.05 -13.81
N LYS A 272 8.94 -4.79 -13.61
CA LYS A 272 10.34 -4.39 -13.72
C LYS A 272 11.16 -4.88 -12.52
N TRP A 273 10.64 -4.70 -11.31
CA TRP A 273 11.39 -4.87 -10.06
C TRP A 273 11.00 -6.13 -9.27
N GLY A 274 9.88 -6.78 -9.59
CA GLY A 274 9.36 -7.89 -8.79
C GLY A 274 10.33 -9.05 -8.62
N ALA A 275 11.11 -9.38 -9.65
CA ALA A 275 12.11 -10.45 -9.57
C ALA A 275 13.24 -10.11 -8.59
N GLU A 276 13.74 -8.88 -8.62
CA GLU A 276 14.79 -8.41 -7.70
C GLU A 276 14.26 -8.31 -6.26
N ILE A 277 13.03 -7.80 -6.09
CA ILE A 277 12.37 -7.80 -4.78
C ILE A 277 12.30 -9.22 -4.22
N ARG A 278 11.87 -10.19 -5.05
CA ARG A 278 11.71 -11.58 -4.57
C ARG A 278 13.05 -12.25 -4.27
N GLU A 279 14.11 -11.92 -5.01
CA GLU A 279 15.47 -12.38 -4.74
C GLU A 279 15.97 -11.88 -3.37
N ARG A 280 15.76 -10.59 -3.07
CA ARG A 280 16.27 -9.93 -1.85
C ARG A 280 15.37 -10.15 -0.62
N PHE A 281 14.06 -10.24 -0.83
CA PHE A 281 13.03 -10.33 0.22
C PHE A 281 11.99 -11.41 -0.11
N PRO A 282 12.38 -12.70 -0.11
CA PRO A 282 11.54 -13.80 -0.57
C PRO A 282 10.19 -13.93 0.15
N ASN A 283 10.08 -13.46 1.40
CA ASN A 283 8.85 -13.56 2.20
C ASN A 283 8.06 -12.24 2.30
N ALA A 284 8.54 -11.15 1.70
CA ALA A 284 7.78 -9.90 1.65
C ALA A 284 6.50 -10.06 0.80
N ILE A 285 5.45 -9.33 1.17
CA ILE A 285 4.20 -9.31 0.42
C ILE A 285 4.35 -8.37 -0.78
N LEU A 286 4.15 -8.90 -1.99
CA LEU A 286 4.02 -8.06 -3.19
C LEU A 286 2.59 -7.56 -3.30
N ALA A 287 2.40 -6.25 -3.11
CA ALA A 287 1.14 -5.57 -3.33
C ALA A 287 1.10 -5.05 -4.79
N ILE A 288 0.26 -5.68 -5.60
CA ILE A 288 0.20 -5.43 -7.05
C ILE A 288 -1.02 -4.57 -7.35
N ASN A 289 -0.80 -3.37 -7.89
CA ASN A 289 -1.86 -2.49 -8.39
C ASN A 289 -2.33 -2.91 -9.80
N PRO A 290 -3.56 -2.54 -10.21
CA PRO A 290 -4.07 -2.87 -11.53
C PRO A 290 -3.30 -2.18 -12.66
N PRO A 291 -3.29 -2.77 -13.87
CA PRO A 291 -2.65 -2.17 -15.05
C PRO A 291 -3.42 -0.97 -15.63
N THR A 292 -4.63 -0.68 -15.14
CA THR A 292 -5.46 0.44 -15.59
C THR A 292 -6.14 1.13 -14.41
N ASP A 293 -6.44 2.42 -14.56
CA ASP A 293 -7.19 3.22 -13.57
C ASP A 293 -8.71 2.97 -13.60
N GLY A 294 -9.17 2.16 -14.56
CA GLY A 294 -10.58 1.87 -14.79
C GLY A 294 -11.16 0.86 -13.80
N GLN A 295 -12.36 0.36 -14.12
CA GLN A 295 -12.88 -0.82 -13.43
C GLN A 295 -11.95 -2.01 -13.70
N VAL A 296 -11.58 -2.73 -12.64
CA VAL A 296 -10.76 -3.94 -12.74
C VAL A 296 -11.67 -5.09 -13.14
N LYS A 297 -11.52 -5.50 -14.40
CA LYS A 297 -12.25 -6.63 -15.01
C LYS A 297 -11.45 -7.91 -14.88
N ALA A 298 -12.06 -9.04 -15.23
CA ALA A 298 -11.42 -10.35 -15.21
C ALA A 298 -10.08 -10.40 -15.98
N ASP A 299 -9.98 -9.76 -17.16
CA ASP A 299 -8.74 -9.74 -17.94
C ASP A 299 -7.59 -9.01 -17.24
N ASP A 300 -7.87 -7.90 -16.55
CA ASP A 300 -6.86 -7.18 -15.78
C ASP A 300 -6.46 -7.97 -14.55
N ALA A 301 -7.44 -8.57 -13.86
CA ALA A 301 -7.18 -9.46 -12.74
C ALA A 301 -6.31 -10.67 -13.15
N ALA A 302 -6.58 -11.27 -14.31
CA ALA A 302 -5.81 -12.38 -14.84
C ALA A 302 -4.34 -12.02 -15.12
N LYS A 303 -4.07 -10.80 -15.63
CA LYS A 303 -2.69 -10.30 -15.82
C LYS A 303 -1.95 -10.17 -14.49
N MET A 304 -2.61 -9.61 -13.47
CA MET A 304 -2.03 -9.47 -12.13
C MET A 304 -1.75 -10.84 -11.50
N VAL A 305 -2.69 -11.79 -11.63
CA VAL A 305 -2.50 -13.18 -11.17
C VAL A 305 -1.36 -13.88 -11.90
N ALA A 306 -1.24 -13.70 -13.22
CA ALA A 306 -0.15 -14.26 -13.99
C ALA A 306 1.22 -13.73 -13.50
N LEU A 307 1.33 -12.42 -13.28
CA LEU A 307 2.52 -11.80 -12.73
C LEU A 307 2.85 -12.31 -11.32
N ALA A 308 1.86 -12.38 -10.42
CA ALA A 308 2.07 -12.92 -9.08
C ALA A 308 2.57 -14.38 -9.11
N LYS A 309 2.03 -15.21 -10.00
CA LYS A 309 2.46 -16.61 -10.18
C LYS A 309 3.87 -16.72 -10.74
N GLU A 310 4.24 -15.85 -11.67
CA GLU A 310 5.59 -15.79 -12.23
C GLU A 310 6.62 -15.42 -11.16
N LEU A 311 6.31 -14.41 -10.34
CA LEU A 311 7.19 -13.94 -9.28
C LEU A 311 7.21 -14.88 -8.05
N GLY A 312 6.13 -15.61 -7.79
CA GLY A 312 5.98 -16.48 -6.63
C GLY A 312 5.92 -15.72 -5.30
N GLY A 313 5.89 -16.46 -4.20
CA GLY A 313 5.84 -15.95 -2.82
C GLY A 313 4.52 -15.25 -2.45
N PRO A 314 4.46 -14.58 -1.28
CA PRO A 314 3.26 -13.88 -0.81
C PRO A 314 2.89 -12.70 -1.71
N ALA A 315 1.60 -12.58 -2.06
CA ALA A 315 1.07 -11.50 -2.87
C ALA A 315 -0.34 -11.07 -2.42
N THR A 316 -0.62 -9.79 -2.59
CA THR A 316 -1.96 -9.22 -2.47
C THR A 316 -2.27 -8.35 -3.68
N PHE A 317 -3.52 -8.37 -4.14
CA PHE A 317 -4.00 -7.54 -5.23
C PHE A 317 -4.69 -6.32 -4.65
N VAL A 318 -4.15 -5.13 -4.88
CA VAL A 318 -4.62 -3.87 -4.28
C VAL A 318 -5.49 -3.14 -5.29
N VAL A 319 -6.79 -2.99 -4.99
CA VAL A 319 -7.76 -2.38 -5.91
C VAL A 319 -8.60 -1.33 -5.19
N ARG A 320 -8.85 -0.19 -5.84
CA ARG A 320 -9.76 0.82 -5.30
C ARG A 320 -11.18 0.25 -5.17
N HIS A 321 -11.84 0.46 -4.03
CA HIS A 321 -13.09 -0.22 -3.69
C HIS A 321 -14.23 -0.01 -4.71
N ASP A 322 -14.29 1.15 -5.37
CA ASP A 322 -15.31 1.49 -6.39
C ASP A 322 -14.98 0.96 -7.79
N LYS A 323 -13.79 0.35 -7.96
CA LYS A 323 -13.33 -0.26 -9.22
C LYS A 323 -13.31 -1.77 -9.18
N LEU A 324 -13.46 -2.38 -8.01
CA LEU A 324 -13.39 -3.82 -7.81
C LEU A 324 -14.70 -4.52 -8.21
N THR A 325 -14.64 -5.45 -9.16
CA THR A 325 -15.76 -6.29 -9.58
C THR A 325 -15.75 -7.65 -8.90
N ASP A 326 -16.89 -8.33 -8.81
CA ASP A 326 -16.97 -9.68 -8.19
C ASP A 326 -16.20 -10.73 -9.00
N GLU A 327 -16.22 -10.60 -10.33
CA GLU A 327 -15.45 -11.45 -11.24
C GLU A 327 -13.93 -11.32 -11.00
N ALA A 328 -13.44 -10.10 -10.75
CA ALA A 328 -12.04 -9.88 -10.38
C ALA A 328 -11.70 -10.51 -9.03
N ILE A 329 -12.57 -10.38 -8.01
CA ILE A 329 -12.38 -11.03 -6.70
C ILE A 329 -12.19 -12.54 -6.89
N GLN A 330 -13.11 -13.20 -7.62
CA GLN A 330 -13.02 -14.65 -7.86
C GLN A 330 -11.76 -15.05 -8.62
N THR A 331 -11.27 -14.18 -9.51
CA THR A 331 -10.03 -14.40 -10.25
C THR A 331 -8.80 -14.32 -9.33
N PHE A 332 -8.81 -13.42 -8.36
CA PHE A 332 -7.68 -13.19 -7.44
C PHE A 332 -7.52 -14.25 -6.36
N LEU A 333 -8.64 -14.68 -5.73
CA LEU A 333 -8.62 -15.52 -4.52
C LEU A 333 -7.77 -16.80 -4.62
N PRO A 334 -7.68 -17.51 -5.76
CA PRO A 334 -6.81 -18.68 -5.87
C PRO A 334 -5.31 -18.37 -5.86
N ALA A 335 -4.90 -17.11 -6.03
CA ALA A 335 -3.52 -16.71 -6.22
C ALA A 335 -2.96 -15.80 -5.11
N GLY A 336 -3.82 -15.20 -4.29
CA GLY A 336 -3.42 -14.27 -3.24
C GLY A 336 -4.61 -13.60 -2.57
N THR A 337 -4.34 -12.69 -1.63
CA THR A 337 -5.39 -11.92 -0.97
C THR A 337 -5.86 -10.74 -1.83
N VAL A 338 -7.10 -10.31 -1.63
CA VAL A 338 -7.63 -9.08 -2.23
C VAL A 338 -7.64 -7.99 -1.18
N SER A 339 -6.82 -6.95 -1.39
CA SER A 339 -6.79 -5.76 -0.53
C SER A 339 -7.44 -4.59 -1.25
N VAL A 340 -8.08 -3.71 -0.49
CA VAL A 340 -8.90 -2.62 -1.04
C VAL A 340 -8.60 -1.30 -0.36
N TRP A 341 -8.64 -0.22 -1.15
CA TRP A 341 -8.45 1.14 -0.65
C TRP A 341 -9.50 2.10 -1.19
N GLY A 342 -9.67 3.26 -0.54
CA GLY A 342 -10.37 4.42 -1.08
C GLY A 342 -11.25 5.12 -0.06
N GLU A 343 -12.37 5.71 -0.50
CA GLU A 343 -13.17 6.60 0.33
C GLU A 343 -14.65 6.26 0.26
N ALA A 344 -15.32 6.21 1.40
CA ALA A 344 -16.76 6.01 1.48
C ALA A 344 -17.41 6.92 2.52
N LYS A 345 -18.68 7.24 2.32
CA LYS A 345 -19.48 7.98 3.31
C LYS A 345 -19.60 7.21 4.63
N ASP A 346 -19.75 5.89 4.52
CA ASP A 346 -19.79 4.95 5.64
C ASP A 346 -18.67 3.90 5.41
N PRO A 347 -17.45 4.18 5.90
CA PRO A 347 -16.30 3.29 5.68
C PRO A 347 -16.48 1.92 6.37
N VAL A 348 -17.20 1.87 7.49
CA VAL A 348 -17.46 0.62 8.22
C VAL A 348 -18.38 -0.27 7.38
N LYS A 349 -19.51 0.27 6.92
CA LYS A 349 -20.42 -0.48 6.06
C LYS A 349 -19.76 -0.89 4.75
N ALA A 350 -19.00 0.02 4.12
CA ALA A 350 -18.28 -0.31 2.89
C ALA A 350 -17.30 -1.47 3.11
N GLY A 351 -16.57 -1.48 4.23
CA GLY A 351 -15.66 -2.56 4.58
C GLY A 351 -16.38 -3.89 4.88
N GLU A 352 -17.56 -3.85 5.52
CA GLU A 352 -18.39 -5.05 5.73
C GLU A 352 -18.94 -5.61 4.41
N ASP A 353 -19.48 -4.73 3.54
CA ASP A 353 -20.01 -5.11 2.23
C ASP A 353 -18.89 -5.69 1.34
N LEU A 354 -17.66 -5.17 1.39
CA LEU A 354 -16.49 -5.71 0.68
C LEU A 354 -16.09 -7.09 1.20
N ARG A 355 -16.06 -7.29 2.53
CA ARG A 355 -15.80 -8.61 3.12
C ARG A 355 -16.86 -9.63 2.73
N ALA A 356 -18.14 -9.24 2.71
CA ALA A 356 -19.22 -10.11 2.27
C ALA A 356 -19.10 -10.55 0.80
N ARG A 357 -18.44 -9.74 -0.05
CA ARG A 357 -18.12 -10.07 -1.44
C ARG A 357 -16.90 -10.98 -1.61
N GLY A 358 -16.18 -11.29 -0.52
CA GLY A 358 -15.02 -12.18 -0.52
C GLY A 358 -13.66 -11.46 -0.42
N VAL A 359 -13.62 -10.15 -0.19
CA VAL A 359 -12.36 -9.44 0.09
C VAL A 359 -11.75 -9.98 1.39
N ASN A 360 -10.54 -10.53 1.30
CA ASN A 360 -9.86 -11.25 2.39
C ASN A 360 -8.45 -10.71 2.72
N GLY A 361 -8.06 -9.57 2.15
CA GLY A 361 -6.85 -8.81 2.50
C GLY A 361 -7.15 -7.58 3.34
N MET A 362 -6.22 -6.63 3.30
CA MET A 362 -6.32 -5.35 4.02
C MET A 362 -7.46 -4.51 3.44
N VAL A 363 -8.32 -3.96 4.31
CA VAL A 363 -9.45 -3.08 3.92
C VAL A 363 -9.20 -1.69 4.47
N ASP A 364 -8.81 -0.76 3.60
CA ASP A 364 -8.42 0.61 3.94
C ASP A 364 -9.37 1.64 3.32
N ILE A 365 -10.54 1.80 3.94
CA ILE A 365 -11.57 2.75 3.47
C ILE A 365 -11.62 3.95 4.41
N ALA A 366 -11.20 5.10 3.90
CA ALA A 366 -11.30 6.35 4.62
C ALA A 366 -12.74 6.90 4.59
N GLY A 367 -13.12 7.56 5.69
CA GLY A 367 -14.34 8.36 5.76
C GLY A 367 -14.11 9.80 5.25
N PRO A 368 -15.17 10.63 5.21
CA PRO A 368 -15.07 12.06 4.83
C PRO A 368 -14.18 12.92 5.76
N HIS A 369 -13.56 12.32 6.77
CA HIS A 369 -12.70 12.97 7.76
C HIS A 369 -11.27 12.40 7.79
N GLY A 370 -10.86 11.69 6.74
CA GLY A 370 -9.45 11.47 6.40
C GLY A 370 -8.78 10.26 7.01
N ASN A 371 -9.10 9.84 8.24
CA ASN A 371 -8.33 8.78 8.92
C ASN A 371 -9.21 7.66 9.49
N SER A 372 -9.03 6.43 9.00
CA SER A 372 -9.61 5.19 9.55
C SER A 372 -8.61 4.49 10.49
N TRP A 373 -8.18 5.19 11.55
CA TRP A 373 -7.34 4.57 12.58
C TRP A 373 -8.18 3.68 13.50
N GLY A 374 -7.96 2.36 13.45
CA GLY A 374 -8.36 1.43 14.51
C GLY A 374 -9.73 0.76 14.35
N ASP A 375 -10.10 -0.01 15.38
CA ASP A 375 -11.31 -0.84 15.42
C ASP A 375 -12.59 -0.02 15.21
N LYS A 376 -13.74 -0.68 15.03
CA LYS A 376 -15.07 -0.03 14.90
C LYS A 376 -15.27 1.11 15.91
N ALA A 377 -14.78 0.93 17.14
CA ALA A 377 -14.87 1.94 18.20
C ALA A 377 -14.06 3.22 17.90
N ASP A 378 -12.87 3.11 17.33
CA ASP A 378 -12.00 4.26 17.04
C ASP A 378 -12.41 4.95 15.72
N ALA A 379 -12.88 4.19 14.73
CA ALA A 379 -13.54 4.75 13.55
C ALA A 379 -14.79 5.57 13.94
N VAL A 380 -15.61 5.07 14.87
CA VAL A 380 -16.77 5.79 15.41
C VAL A 380 -16.35 6.99 16.25
N LYS A 381 -15.33 6.86 17.12
CA LYS A 381 -14.82 8.01 17.91
C LYS A 381 -14.26 9.10 17.02
N ASN A 382 -13.49 8.76 15.99
CA ASN A 382 -12.95 9.74 15.04
C ASN A 382 -14.07 10.42 14.26
N TRP A 383 -15.08 9.67 13.83
CA TRP A 383 -16.29 10.23 13.20
C TRP A 383 -17.07 11.16 14.15
N VAL A 384 -17.27 10.79 15.42
CA VAL A 384 -17.96 11.62 16.41
C VAL A 384 -17.15 12.87 16.79
N LYS A 385 -15.85 12.74 17.02
CA LYS A 385 -14.95 13.83 17.40
C LYS A 385 -14.92 14.91 16.32
N THR A 386 -14.67 14.49 15.08
CA THR A 386 -14.64 15.40 13.92
C THR A 386 -16.01 15.99 13.56
N GLY A 387 -17.11 15.29 13.89
CA GLY A 387 -18.47 15.84 13.79
C GLY A 387 -18.76 16.94 14.80
N LEU A 388 -18.24 16.81 16.03
CA LEU A 388 -18.37 17.82 17.09
C LEU A 388 -17.48 19.05 16.87
N ASP A 389 -16.27 18.88 16.34
CA ASP A 389 -15.34 19.98 16.01
C ASP A 389 -15.87 20.94 14.92
N LYS A 390 -16.99 20.62 14.25
CA LYS A 390 -17.68 21.51 13.29
C LYS A 390 -18.91 22.21 13.88
N LEU A 391 -19.38 21.79 15.05
CA LEU A 391 -20.54 22.36 15.73
C LEU A 391 -20.15 23.46 16.72
N PHE A 392 -18.87 23.52 17.09
CA PHE A 392 -18.24 24.53 17.94
C PHE A 392 -17.12 25.21 17.17
#